data_AF-A0A063BEX8-F1
#
_entry.id   AF-A0A063BEX8-F1
#
_cell.length_a   1.000
_cell.length_b   1.000
_cell.length_c   1.000
_cell.angle_alpha   90.00
_cell.angle_beta   90.00
_cell.angle_gamma   90.00
#
_symmetry.space_group_name_H-M   'P 1'
#
loop_
_entity.id
_entity.type
_entity.pdbx_description
1 polymer ?
#
loop_
_entity_poly.entity_id
_entity_poly.type
_entity_poly.pdbx_seq_one_letter_code
_entity_poly.pdbx_strand_id
1 'polypeptide(L)' 'MNATGTITMTMRELDRFKVIQDVADGRLKPWRAAERLGLPIRPIRRHVEHGISKGIM' A
#
# COMPACT_ATOMS: atom_id res chain seq x y z
N MET A 1 4.85 10.93 16.45
CA MET A 1 4.31 9.86 17.32
C MET A 1 4.59 8.54 16.63
N ASN A 2 5.64 7.83 17.03
CA ASN A 2 5.97 6.51 16.48
C ASN A 2 5.34 5.47 17.42
N ALA A 3 4.15 4.98 17.05
CA ALA A 3 3.48 3.91 17.78
C ALA A 3 4.11 2.58 17.36
N THR A 4 5.34 2.33 17.81
CA THR A 4 5.98 1.03 17.66
C THR A 4 5.29 0.04 18.59
N GLY A 5 4.13 -0.43 18.17
CA GLY A 5 3.31 -1.43 18.86
C GLY A 5 2.95 -2.57 17.91
N THR A 6 2.49 -3.69 18.47
CA THR A 6 2.01 -4.82 17.68
C THR A 6 0.62 -4.50 17.12
N ILE A 7 0.48 -4.54 15.80
CA ILE A 7 -0.82 -4.37 15.12
C ILE A 7 -1.27 -5.75 14.64
N THR A 8 -2.47 -6.17 15.04
CA THR A 8 -3.12 -7.35 14.48
C THR A 8 -3.80 -6.97 13.17
N MET A 9 -3.43 -7.64 12.09
CA MET A 9 -4.04 -7.44 10.76
C MET A 9 -4.57 -8.77 10.26
N THR A 10 -5.67 -8.73 9.52
CA THR A 10 -6.13 -9.87 8.73
C THR A 10 -5.17 -10.15 7.57
N MET A 11 -5.14 -11.39 7.09
CA MET A 11 -4.29 -11.77 5.95
C MET A 11 -4.60 -10.95 4.68
N ARG A 12 -5.86 -10.51 4.53
CA ARG A 12 -6.31 -9.63 3.43
C ARG A 12 -5.82 -8.20 3.58
N GLU A 13 -5.75 -7.68 4.80
CA GLU A 13 -5.14 -6.37 5.07
C GLU A 13 -3.64 -6.39 4.81
N LEU A 14 -2.97 -7.49 5.16
CA LEU A 14 -1.55 -7.69 4.88
C LEU A 14 -1.25 -7.74 3.38
N ASP A 15 -2.04 -8.50 2.59
CA ASP A 15 -1.86 -8.56 1.12
C ASP A 15 -2.07 -7.18 0.48
N ARG A 16 -3.08 -6.42 0.91
CA ARG A 16 -3.29 -5.03 0.47
C ARG A 16 -2.08 -4.15 0.74
N PHE A 17 -1.51 -4.25 1.94
CA PHE A 17 -0.31 -3.48 2.30
C PHE A 17 0.88 -3.87 1.42
N LYS A 18 1.15 -5.16 1.25
CA LYS A 18 2.24 -5.64 0.38
C LYS A 18 2.11 -5.13 -1.05
N VAL A 19 0.91 -5.20 -1.62
CA VAL A 19 0.67 -4.72 -2.99
C VAL A 19 0.94 -3.23 -3.12
N ILE A 20 0.58 -2.41 -2.12
CA ILE A 20 0.86 -0.98 -2.13
C ILE A 20 2.37 -0.71 -1.95
N GLN A 21 3.07 -1.45 -1.08
CA GLN A 21 4.52 -1.34 -0.92
C GLN A 21 5.27 -1.71 -2.20
N ASP A 22 4.86 -2.79 -2.88
CA ASP A 22 5.49 -3.17 -4.16
C ASP A 22 5.33 -2.06 -5.22
N VAL A 23 4.25 -1.27 -5.17
CA VAL A 23 4.09 -0.09 -6.04
C VAL A 23 5.00 1.06 -5.59
N ALA A 24 5.11 1.31 -4.29
CA ALA A 24 6.00 2.34 -3.76
C ALA A 24 7.47 2.04 -4.09
N ASP A 25 7.88 0.78 -4.00
CA ASP A 25 9.22 0.29 -4.34
C ASP A 25 9.48 0.19 -5.85
N GLY A 26 8.50 0.53 -6.69
CA GLY A 26 8.60 0.44 -8.14
C GLY A 26 8.62 -1.00 -8.69
N ARG A 27 8.43 -2.01 -7.84
CA ARG A 27 8.38 -3.44 -8.18
C ARG A 27 7.07 -3.82 -8.90
N LEU A 28 6.02 -3.03 -8.71
CA LEU A 28 4.72 -3.24 -9.31
C LEU A 28 4.17 -1.94 -9.92
N LYS A 29 3.66 -2.00 -11.15
CA LYS A 29 3.02 -0.85 -11.77
C LYS A 29 1.63 -0.60 -11.13
N PRO A 30 1.20 0.67 -10.91
CA PRO A 30 -0.07 1.00 -10.25
C PRO A 30 -1.33 0.36 -10.87
N TRP A 31 -1.35 0.16 -12.19
CA TRP A 31 -2.45 -0.51 -12.90
C TRP A 31 -2.59 -2.01 -12.56
N ARG A 32 -1.50 -2.68 -12.21
CA ARG A 32 -1.45 -4.11 -11.91
C ARG A 32 -1.87 -4.33 -10.46
N ALA A 33 -1.52 -3.38 -9.59
CA ALA A 33 -2.06 -3.30 -8.24
C ALA A 33 -3.58 -3.04 -8.26
N ALA A 34 -4.07 -2.21 -9.18
CA ALA A 34 -5.51 -1.94 -9.34
C ALA A 34 -6.30 -3.21 -9.65
N GLU A 35 -5.81 -3.99 -10.60
CA GLU A 35 -6.37 -5.32 -10.93
C GLU A 35 -6.35 -6.26 -9.73
N ARG A 36 -5.21 -6.36 -9.03
CA ARG A 36 -5.04 -7.30 -7.90
C ARG A 36 -5.90 -6.92 -6.69
N LEU A 37 -6.13 -5.64 -6.47
CA LEU A 37 -6.95 -5.15 -5.35
C LEU A 37 -8.43 -4.99 -5.71
N GLY A 38 -8.80 -5.12 -6.99
CA GLY A 38 -10.15 -4.81 -7.47
C GLY A 38 -10.53 -3.34 -7.25
N LEU A 39 -9.54 -2.43 -7.27
CA LEU A 39 -9.71 -1.02 -6.99
C LEU A 39 -9.39 -0.18 -8.23
N PRO A 40 -9.96 1.02 -8.37
CA PRO A 40 -9.49 1.98 -9.37
C PRO A 40 -8.02 2.39 -9.09
N ILE A 41 -7.28 2.76 -10.15
CA ILE A 41 -5.86 3.16 -10.06
C ILE A 41 -5.63 4.39 -9.16
N ARG A 42 -6.60 5.31 -9.11
CA ARG A 42 -6.45 6.60 -8.42
C ARG A 42 -6.25 6.45 -6.90
N PRO A 43 -7.07 5.63 -6.18
CA PRO A 43 -6.79 5.23 -4.81
C PRO A 43 -5.36 4.76 -4.59
N ILE A 44 -4.81 3.93 -5.47
CA ILE A 44 -3.48 3.32 -5.27
C ILE A 44 -2.39 4.39 -5.33
N ARG A 45 -2.42 5.25 -6.34
CA ARG A 45 -1.47 6.38 -6.45
C ARG A 45 -1.54 7.27 -5.21
N ARG A 46 -2.75 7.58 -4.75
CA ARG A 46 -2.96 8.39 -3.54
C ARG A 46 -2.40 7.72 -2.28
N HIS A 47 -2.55 6.40 -2.12
CA HIS A 47 -2.00 5.68 -0.96
C HIS A 47 -0.47 5.70 -0.97
N VAL A 48 0.14 5.52 -2.14
CA VAL A 48 1.60 5.58 -2.30
C VAL A 48 2.14 6.97 -1.98
N GLU A 49 1.58 8.01 -2.61
CA GLU A 49 1.95 9.41 -2.35
C GLU A 49 1.80 9.78 -0.86
N HIS A 50 0.71 9.34 -0.24
CA HIS A 50 0.45 9.60 1.17
C HIS A 50 1.40 8.86 2.11
N GLY A 51 1.73 7.60 1.82
CA GLY A 51 2.67 6.81 2.61
C GLY A 51 4.09 7.35 2.54
N ILE A 52 4.55 7.72 1.33
CA ILE A 52 5.86 8.34 1.11
C ILE A 52 5.94 9.68 1.84
N SER A 53 4.93 10.54 1.70
CA SER A 53 4.89 11.84 2.40
C SER A 53 4.94 11.72 3.92
N LYS A 54 4.49 10.59 4.49
CA LYS A 54 4.52 10.31 5.93
C LYS A 54 5.74 9.51 6.38
N GLY A 55 6.62 9.08 5.45
CA GLY A 55 7.78 8.24 5.74
C GLY A 55 7.43 6.84 6.23
N ILE A 56 6.26 6.30 5.84
CA ILE A 56 5.77 4.98 6.26
C ILE A 56 6.06 3.91 5.19
N MET A 57 6.36 4.34 3.96
CA MET A 57 6.75 3.50 2.84
C MET A 57 8.06 3.99 2.24
#